data_AF-A0A1W2AUU4-F1
#
_entry.id   AF-A0A1W2AUU4-F1
#
_cell.length_a   1.000
_cell.length_b   1.000
_cell.length_c   1.000
_cell.angle_alpha   90.00
_cell.angle_beta   90.00
_cell.angle_gamma   90.00
#
_symmetry.space_group_name_H-M   'P 1'
#
loop_
_entity.id
_entity.type
_entity.pdbx_description
1 polymer ?
#
loop_
_entity_poly.entity_id
_entity_poly.type
_entity_poly.pdbx_seq_one_letter_code
_entity_poly.pdbx_strand_id
1 'polypeptide(L)' 'MDIVEKDVISTARSMMKETDIGAFVLECTDLPPFAHGIRKVTGRPVFDFVTLTIFVYQGISSGRDGQPGHV' A
#
# COMPACT_ATOMS: atom_id res chain seq x y z
N MET A 1 -3.50 0.23 -20.85
CA MET A 1 -3.24 0.12 -19.41
C MET A 1 -3.13 -1.34 -18.97
N ASP A 2 -3.91 -2.25 -19.55
CA ASP A 2 -3.97 -3.68 -19.20
C ASP A 2 -2.61 -4.41 -19.22
N ILE A 3 -1.70 -4.02 -20.12
CA ILE A 3 -0.34 -4.59 -20.18
C ILE A 3 0.43 -4.26 -18.89
N VAL A 4 0.38 -3.01 -18.45
CA VAL A 4 1.08 -2.54 -17.24
C VAL A 4 0.50 -3.21 -16.00
N GLU A 5 -0.83 -3.30 -15.91
CA GLU A 5 -1.47 -4.00 -14.80
C GLU A 5 -1.04 -5.48 -14.73
N LYS A 6 -1.04 -6.16 -15.87
CA LYS A 6 -0.60 -7.55 -15.95
C LYS A 6 0.87 -7.70 -15.53
N ASP A 7 1.75 -6.82 -15.97
CA ASP A 7 3.17 -6.85 -15.63
C ASP A 7 3.42 -6.61 -14.14
N VAL A 8 2.72 -5.62 -13.56
CA VAL A 8 2.78 -5.33 -12.11
C VAL A 8 2.27 -6.52 -11.29
N ILE A 9 1.13 -7.10 -11.65
CA ILE A 9 0.54 -8.25 -10.96
C ILE A 9 1.43 -9.49 -11.10
N SER A 10 1.99 -9.73 -12.29
CA SER A 10 2.91 -10.84 -12.54
C SER A 10 4.17 -10.73 -11.69
N THR A 11 4.75 -9.53 -11.64
CA THR A 11 5.93 -9.24 -10.82
C THR A 11 5.65 -9.52 -9.35
N ALA A 12 4.55 -8.99 -8.80
CA ALA A 12 4.18 -9.23 -7.40
C ALA A 12 3.99 -10.72 -7.09
N ARG A 13 3.38 -11.49 -8.00
CA ARG A 13 3.22 -12.95 -7.85
C ARG A 13 4.55 -13.68 -7.84
N SER A 14 5.49 -13.27 -8.69
CA SER A 14 6.82 -13.90 -8.76
C SER A 14 7.62 -13.64 -7.48
N MET A 15 7.60 -12.41 -6.97
CA MET A 15 8.30 -12.06 -5.73
C MET A 15 7.84 -12.90 -4.53
N MET A 16 6.54 -13.22 -4.45
CA MET A 16 5.97 -14.10 -3.42
C MET A 16 6.53 -15.53 -3.43
N LYS A 17 7.14 -15.98 -4.54
CA LYS A 17 7.76 -17.32 -4.64
C LYS A 17 9.22 -17.32 -4.18
N GLU A 18 9.87 -16.17 -4.26
CA GLU A 18 11.30 -16.03 -4.00
C GLU A 18 11.59 -15.54 -2.58
N THR A 19 10.62 -14.85 -1.96
CA THR A 19 10.78 -14.20 -0.66
C THR A 19 9.52 -14.30 0.19
N ASP A 20 9.68 -14.37 1.51
CA ASP A 20 8.54 -14.30 2.44
C ASP A 20 8.12 -12.84 2.66
N ILE A 21 7.26 -12.36 1.76
CA ILE A 21 6.78 -10.98 1.79
C ILE A 21 5.61 -10.85 2.77
N GLY A 22 5.80 -10.02 3.79
CA GLY A 22 4.76 -9.64 4.75
C GLY A 22 3.78 -8.58 4.21
N ALA A 23 4.26 -7.63 3.41
CA ALA A 23 3.47 -6.55 2.82
C ALA A 23 4.18 -5.91 1.61
N PHE A 24 3.43 -5.18 0.79
CA PHE A 24 3.96 -4.36 -0.31
C PHE A 24 3.80 -2.88 -0.02
N VAL A 25 4.77 -2.08 -0.44
CA VAL A 25 4.69 -0.62 -0.49
C VAL A 25 4.82 -0.17 -1.94
N LEU A 26 3.87 0.61 -2.45
CA LEU A 26 3.90 1.20 -3.78
C LEU A 26 4.37 2.65 -3.66
N GLU A 27 5.66 2.88 -3.94
CA GLU A 27 6.28 4.20 -3.77
C GLU A 27 5.88 5.21 -4.87
N CYS A 28 5.66 4.73 -6.09
CA CYS A 28 5.37 5.59 -7.24
C CYS A 28 3.90 6.02 -7.21
N THR A 29 3.63 7.29 -7.52
CA THR A 29 2.28 7.88 -7.53
C THR A 29 1.38 7.33 -8.62
N ASP A 30 1.94 6.65 -9.63
CA ASP A 30 1.17 6.04 -10.75
C ASP A 30 0.78 4.59 -10.49
N LEU A 31 1.34 3.95 -9.45
CA LEU A 31 1.02 2.57 -9.09
C LEU A 31 -0.23 2.35 -8.20
N PRO A 32 -0.82 3.34 -7.49
CA PRO A 32 -2.02 3.13 -6.68
C PRO A 32 -3.17 2.40 -7.38
N PRO A 33 -3.47 2.62 -8.68
CA PRO A 33 -4.51 1.87 -9.39
C PRO A 33 -4.32 0.35 -9.37
N PHE A 34 -3.09 -0.15 -9.26
CA PHE A 34 -2.78 -1.59 -9.27
C PHE A 34 -2.80 -2.23 -7.88
N ALA A 35 -2.94 -1.44 -6.81
CA ALA A 35 -2.86 -1.94 -5.43
C ALA A 35 -3.92 -3.02 -5.13
N HIS A 36 -5.13 -2.88 -5.69
CA HIS A 36 -6.18 -3.88 -5.53
C HIS A 36 -5.82 -5.21 -6.21
N GLY A 37 -5.29 -5.17 -7.42
CA GLY A 37 -4.85 -6.35 -8.17
C GLY A 37 -3.75 -7.10 -7.41
N ILE A 38 -2.77 -6.38 -6.87
CA ILE A 38 -1.69 -6.95 -6.06
C ILE A 38 -2.27 -7.63 -4.81
N ARG A 39 -3.10 -6.94 -4.02
CA ARG A 39 -3.75 -7.52 -2.82
C ARG A 39 -4.47 -8.82 -3.14
N LYS A 40 -5.25 -8.83 -4.22
CA LYS A 40 -6.04 -10.00 -4.64
C LYS A 40 -5.17 -11.21 -4.97
N VAL A 41 -4.02 -11.02 -5.62
CA VAL A 41 -3.18 -12.15 -6.07
C VAL A 41 -2.15 -12.60 -5.04
N THR A 42 -1.72 -11.73 -4.13
CA THR A 42 -0.71 -12.04 -3.12
C THR A 42 -1.31 -12.35 -1.74
N GLY A 43 -2.53 -11.88 -1.45
CA GLY A 43 -3.14 -11.98 -0.13
C GLY A 43 -2.43 -11.14 0.94
N ARG A 44 -1.53 -10.23 0.55
CA ARG A 44 -0.75 -9.39 1.46
C ARG A 44 -1.30 -7.97 1.54
N PRO A 45 -1.11 -7.27 2.67
CA PRO A 45 -1.32 -5.83 2.74
C PRO A 45 -0.53 -5.10 1.65
N VAL A 46 -1.15 -4.09 1.05
CA VAL A 46 -0.51 -3.22 0.06
C VAL A 46 -0.79 -1.79 0.48
N PHE A 47 0.27 -1.03 0.71
CA PHE A 47 0.24 0.39 1.06
C PHE A 47 0.76 1.20 -0.12
N ASP A 48 -0.12 1.96 -0.76
CA ASP A 48 0.27 3.00 -1.70
C ASP A 48 0.52 4.33 -0.98
N PHE A 49 1.09 5.31 -1.67
CA PHE A 49 1.37 6.64 -1.09
C PHE A 49 0.17 7.26 -0.35
N VAL A 50 -1.06 7.09 -0.84
CA VAL A 50 -2.27 7.66 -0.20
C VAL A 50 -2.62 6.90 1.08
N THR A 51 -2.75 5.58 0.98
CA THR A 51 -3.13 4.72 2.10
C THR A 51 -2.05 4.69 3.18
N LEU A 52 -0.78 4.74 2.81
CA LEU A 52 0.34 4.84 3.75
C LEU A 52 0.31 6.18 4.50
N THR A 53 0.07 7.30 3.80
CA THR A 53 -0.03 8.62 4.44
C THR A 53 -1.18 8.67 5.44
N ILE A 54 -2.35 8.13 5.08
CA ILE A 54 -3.50 8.02 5.99
C ILE A 54 -3.15 7.14 7.20
N PHE A 55 -2.52 5.99 6.98
CA PHE A 55 -2.11 5.08 8.04
C PHE A 55 -1.16 5.73 9.03
N VAL A 56 -0.12 6.42 8.54
CA VAL A 56 0.84 7.16 9.38
C VAL A 56 0.15 8.30 10.12
N TYR A 57 -0.67 9.10 9.44
CA TYR A 57 -1.40 10.20 10.06
C TYR A 57 -2.30 9.72 11.19
N GLN A 58 -3.03 8.62 10.99
CA GLN A 58 -3.87 8.02 12.03
C GLN A 58 -3.03 7.53 13.21
N GLY A 59 -1.94 6.80 12.93
CA GLY A 59 -1.05 6.26 13.96
C GLY A 59 -0.43 7.33 14.88
N ILE A 60 -0.19 8.54 14.36
CA ILE A 60 0.34 9.66 15.16
C ILE A 60 -0.74 10.59 15.72
N SER A 61 -1.95 10.59 15.14
CA SER A 61 -3.07 11.42 15.60
C SER A 61 -3.82 10.80 16.77
N SER A 62 -3.83 9.47 16.90
CA SER A 62 -4.43 8.76 18.05
C SER A 62 -3.74 9.03 19.39
N GLY A 63 -2.58 9.69 19.41
CA GLY A 63 -1.93 10.19 20.63
C GLY A 63 -2.34 11.61 21.02
N ARG A 64 -3.25 12.26 20.28
CA ARG A 64 -3.66 13.66 20.49
C ARG A 64 -5.04 13.84 21.15
N ASP A 65 -5.67 12.78 21.64
CA ASP A 65 -6.94 12.81 22.38
C ASP A 65 -6.79 13.38 23.81
N GLY A 66 -6.16 14.55 23.92
CA GLY A 66 -5.90 15.21 25.19
C GLY A 66 -5.52 16.69 25.11
N GLN A 67 -5.54 17.35 23.95
CA GLN A 67 -5.20 18.78 23.90
C GLN A 67 -6.27 19.62 23.17
N PRO A 68 -7.05 20.44 23.88
CA PRO A 68 -7.92 21.42 23.25
C PRO A 68 -7.06 22.59 22.76
N GLY A 69 -7.06 22.89 21.47
CA GLY A 69 -6.51 24.16 20.98
C GLY A 69 -6.11 24.25 19.51
N HIS A 70 -6.78 25.19 18.84
CA HIS A 70 -6.31 26.03 17.73
C HIS A 70 -6.31 25.47 16.29
N VAL A 71 -7.36 25.84 15.55
CA VAL A 71 -7.22 26.68 14.34
C VAL A 71 -7.92 28.01 14.58
#